data_AF-A0A9N8RWV0-F1
#
_entry.id   AF-A0A9N8RWV0-F1
#
_cell.length_a   1.000
_cell.length_b   1.000
_cell.length_c   1.000
_cell.angle_alpha   90.00
_cell.angle_beta   90.00
_cell.angle_gamma   90.00
#
_symmetry.space_group_name_H-M   'P 1'
#
loop_
_entity.id
_entity.type
_entity.pdbx_description
1 polymer ?
#
loop_
_entity_poly.entity_id
_entity_poly.type
_entity_poly.pdbx_seq_one_letter_code
_entity_poly.pdbx_strand_id
1 'polypeptide(L)'
;MNFLRAALGVCVAAVSFAVALPVQAQNPSVQAAAGDAASAVPGAQAGSPDASGNDFDARQKVLNTRTEENNYKFAVAQHNCYSTFFVNHCIGKARDAMREVAADIRKQQLALDDEQRVERARKRDQEAAIRRARDEAEAPQRAADDARNAQAFEDKQRQHELDQAQRNAEAPQRAANEQAYQAKQQQHAIDQAQRSAEAPQRASNAAAYQGKQQQHAIDQAQRGVSASDAAANQKAYDSKQSDYQRKLDEARQQGAQKAQERVEKTQRYDQKQIDAAQHKADVEARQKQAAEKAQQKAEQEKQEQLKQEQLQQQQQSQ
;
A
#
# COMPACT_ATOMS: atom_id res chain seq x y z
N MET A 1 30.13 61.90 -14.48
CA MET A 1 28.66 61.82 -14.57
C MET A 1 28.27 60.47 -13.97
N ASN A 2 28.15 60.43 -12.64
CA ASN A 2 26.87 60.47 -11.91
C ASN A 2 26.14 59.13 -12.00
N PHE A 3 26.46 58.24 -11.04
CA PHE A 3 25.54 57.71 -10.01
C PHE A 3 25.02 56.32 -10.46
N LEU A 4 24.90 55.27 -9.64
CA LEU A 4 24.68 55.18 -8.21
C LEU A 4 25.12 53.77 -7.75
N ARG A 5 25.84 53.70 -6.62
CA ARG A 5 26.11 52.48 -5.85
C ARG A 5 24.86 52.15 -5.02
N ALA A 6 24.47 50.88 -4.93
CA ALA A 6 23.56 50.40 -3.90
C ALA A 6 24.24 49.27 -3.11
N ALA A 7 24.63 49.62 -1.88
CA ALA A 7 25.11 48.71 -0.86
C ALA A 7 23.97 48.50 0.15
N LEU A 8 23.63 47.24 0.41
CA LEU A 8 22.83 46.77 1.54
C LEU A 8 23.61 45.55 2.03
N GLY A 9 24.16 45.47 3.24
CA GLY A 9 23.69 46.04 4.49
C GLY A 9 23.36 44.87 5.42
N VAL A 10 24.39 44.10 5.79
CA VAL A 10 24.31 42.95 6.70
C VAL A 10 24.11 43.48 8.12
N CYS A 11 22.92 43.28 8.69
CA CYS A 11 22.69 43.44 10.12
C CYS A 11 22.72 42.08 10.80
N VAL A 12 23.85 41.79 11.46
CA VAL A 12 23.99 40.71 12.44
C VAL A 12 23.30 41.17 13.73
N ALA A 13 22.13 40.62 14.04
CA ALA A 13 21.50 40.80 15.35
C ALA A 13 22.10 39.78 16.33
N ALA A 14 22.77 40.30 17.35
CA ALA A 14 23.46 39.56 18.37
C ALA A 14 22.47 38.78 19.26
N VAL A 15 22.87 37.54 19.52
CA VAL A 15 22.31 36.60 20.50
C VAL A 15 22.40 37.20 21.90
N SER A 16 21.28 37.22 22.63
CA SER A 16 21.28 37.35 24.08
C SER A 16 20.61 36.11 24.67
N PHE A 17 21.44 35.24 25.25
CA PHE A 17 21.07 34.06 26.03
C PHE A 17 20.29 34.48 27.27
N ALA A 18 19.03 34.02 27.41
CA ALA A 18 18.34 34.00 28.69
C ALA A 18 18.46 32.59 29.28
N VAL A 19 19.20 32.50 30.37
CA VAL A 19 19.45 31.28 31.15
C VAL A 19 18.17 30.85 31.88
N ALA A 20 17.90 29.56 31.82
CA ALA A 20 16.79 28.88 32.47
C ALA A 20 16.86 28.93 34.01
N LEU A 21 15.69 29.03 34.65
CA LEU A 21 15.46 28.51 36.00
C LEU A 21 14.23 27.58 35.98
N PRO A 22 14.34 26.36 36.54
CA PRO A 22 13.26 25.38 36.55
C PRO A 22 12.26 25.72 37.67
N VAL A 23 10.97 25.84 37.32
CA VAL A 23 9.89 25.80 38.31
C VAL A 23 9.80 24.37 38.82
N GLN A 24 10.14 24.20 40.09
CA GLN A 24 10.05 22.94 40.80
C GLN A 24 8.59 22.52 40.96
N ALA A 25 8.34 21.24 40.66
CA ALA A 25 7.18 20.50 41.07
C ALA A 25 7.12 20.42 42.61
N GLN A 26 5.98 20.80 43.18
CA GLN A 26 5.65 20.52 44.57
C GLN A 26 4.41 19.61 44.59
N ASN A 27 4.65 18.33 44.83
CA ASN A 27 3.66 17.41 45.39
C ASN A 27 3.45 17.76 46.86
N PRO A 28 2.19 17.79 47.33
CA PRO A 28 1.88 17.34 48.67
C PRO A 28 1.18 15.98 48.61
N SER A 29 1.79 15.04 49.32
CA SER A 29 1.32 13.72 49.69
C SER A 29 0.05 13.77 50.55
N VAL A 30 -0.88 12.87 50.22
CA VAL A 30 -1.86 12.16 51.07
C VAL A 30 -2.29 12.80 52.41
N GLN A 31 -3.60 13.08 52.51
CA GLN A 31 -4.32 12.85 53.75
C GLN A 31 -5.72 12.30 53.44
N ALA A 32 -5.91 11.04 53.83
CA ALA A 32 -7.20 10.39 53.88
C ALA A 32 -8.03 11.00 55.02
N ALA A 33 -9.25 11.43 54.70
CA ALA A 33 -10.30 11.64 55.69
C ALA A 33 -11.55 10.96 55.16
N ALA A 34 -11.89 9.83 55.78
CA ALA A 34 -13.20 9.21 55.67
C ALA A 34 -14.24 10.18 56.25
N GLY A 35 -15.28 10.45 55.48
CA GLY A 35 -16.43 11.26 55.87
C GLY A 35 -17.63 10.77 55.10
N ASP A 36 -18.34 9.81 55.70
CA ASP A 36 -19.70 9.42 55.36
C ASP A 36 -20.60 10.67 55.30
N ALA A 37 -21.20 10.91 54.13
CA ALA A 37 -22.40 11.72 54.01
C ALA A 37 -23.12 11.35 52.71
N ALA A 38 -24.14 10.52 52.85
CA ALA A 38 -25.16 10.29 51.85
C ALA A 38 -25.76 11.62 51.37
N SER A 39 -25.89 11.80 50.06
CA SER A 39 -26.92 12.63 49.45
C SER A 39 -27.12 12.21 48.00
N ALA A 40 -28.37 11.85 47.70
CA ALA A 40 -28.85 11.30 46.46
C ALA A 40 -28.54 12.17 45.22
N VAL A 41 -28.08 11.53 44.15
CA VAL A 41 -28.23 12.02 42.78
C VAL A 41 -29.25 11.10 42.11
N PRO A 42 -30.41 11.61 41.65
CA PRO A 42 -31.36 10.77 40.94
C PRO A 42 -30.76 10.35 39.60
N GLY A 43 -31.03 9.10 39.23
CA GLY A 43 -30.50 8.42 38.06
C GLY A 43 -30.59 9.26 36.80
N ALA A 44 -29.43 9.43 36.15
CA ALA A 44 -29.40 9.71 34.74
C ALA A 44 -29.62 8.37 34.03
N GLN A 45 -30.86 8.08 33.65
CA GLN A 45 -31.11 7.15 32.56
C GLN A 45 -30.21 7.59 31.40
N ALA A 46 -29.23 6.76 31.04
CA ALA A 46 -28.74 6.80 29.67
C ALA A 46 -29.98 6.65 28.80
N GLY A 47 -30.28 7.57 27.90
CA GLY A 47 -31.24 7.31 26.83
C GLY A 47 -30.42 6.81 25.66
N SER A 48 -30.85 5.75 24.98
CA SER A 48 -30.31 5.46 23.65
C SER A 48 -30.27 6.77 22.83
N PRO A 49 -29.17 7.08 22.12
CA PRO A 49 -29.02 8.37 21.45
C PRO A 49 -30.12 8.63 20.41
N ASP A 50 -30.71 7.56 19.86
CA ASP A 50 -31.85 7.61 18.94
C ASP A 50 -33.20 7.80 19.67
N ALA A 51 -33.34 7.36 20.91
CA ALA A 51 -34.57 7.57 21.68
C ALA A 51 -34.76 9.06 22.05
N SER A 52 -33.65 9.76 22.32
CA SER A 52 -33.68 11.19 22.66
C SER A 52 -34.06 12.05 21.45
N GLY A 53 -33.53 11.75 20.26
CA GLY A 53 -33.88 12.46 19.02
C GLY A 53 -35.35 12.32 18.66
N ASN A 54 -35.87 11.09 18.69
CA ASN A 54 -37.28 10.81 18.41
C ASN A 54 -38.25 11.45 19.42
N ASP A 55 -37.82 11.60 20.69
CA ASP A 55 -38.60 12.29 21.72
C ASP A 55 -38.65 13.82 21.51
N PHE A 56 -37.54 14.45 21.13
CA PHE A 56 -37.55 15.87 20.75
C PHE A 56 -38.45 16.13 19.54
N ASP A 57 -38.41 15.27 18.52
CA ASP A 57 -39.25 15.39 17.34
C ASP A 57 -40.74 15.19 17.66
N ALA A 58 -41.07 14.26 18.55
CA ALA A 58 -42.44 14.06 19.03
C ALA A 58 -42.96 15.30 19.77
N ARG A 59 -42.17 15.86 20.69
CA ARG A 59 -42.52 17.10 21.43
C ARG A 59 -42.67 18.30 20.49
N GLN A 60 -41.79 18.42 19.49
CA GLN A 60 -41.88 19.46 18.47
C GLN A 60 -43.18 19.35 17.67
N LYS A 61 -43.57 18.13 17.28
CA LYS A 61 -44.82 17.89 16.54
C LYS A 61 -46.04 18.31 17.36
N VAL A 62 -46.07 18.01 18.66
CA VAL A 62 -47.14 18.46 19.55
C VAL A 62 -47.23 19.98 19.61
N LEU A 63 -46.09 20.69 19.70
CA LEU A 63 -46.07 22.16 19.68
C LEU A 63 -46.57 22.73 18.35
N ASN A 64 -46.22 22.10 17.22
CA ASN A 64 -46.71 22.49 15.90
C ASN A 64 -48.23 22.30 15.80
N THR A 65 -48.75 21.15 16.21
CA THR A 65 -50.20 20.89 16.23
C THR A 65 -50.94 21.89 17.13
N ARG A 66 -50.42 22.21 18.32
CA ARG A 66 -51.01 23.24 19.19
C ARG A 66 -51.03 24.62 18.55
N THR A 67 -50.01 24.94 17.75
CA THR A 67 -49.94 26.19 16.99
C THR A 67 -51.02 26.23 15.91
N GLU A 68 -51.17 25.15 15.15
CA GLU A 68 -52.19 25.01 14.12
C GLU A 68 -53.60 25.11 14.70
N GLU A 69 -53.87 24.40 15.80
CA GLU A 69 -55.14 24.45 16.51
C GLU A 69 -55.46 25.85 17.05
N ASN A 70 -54.45 26.55 17.60
CA ASN A 70 -54.64 27.91 18.08
C ASN A 70 -54.98 28.89 16.95
N ASN A 71 -54.28 28.78 15.82
CA ASN A 71 -54.55 29.56 14.62
C ASN A 71 -55.95 29.27 14.06
N TYR A 72 -56.35 27.99 14.02
CA TYR A 72 -57.69 27.59 13.59
C TYR A 72 -58.78 28.18 14.50
N LYS A 73 -58.63 28.04 15.82
CA LYS A 73 -59.57 28.61 16.81
C LYS A 73 -59.68 30.13 16.67
N PHE A 74 -58.56 30.81 16.44
CA PHE A 74 -58.56 32.24 16.19
C PHE A 74 -59.30 32.60 14.89
N ALA A 75 -59.05 31.88 13.78
CA ALA A 75 -59.73 32.12 12.51
C ALA A 75 -61.25 31.93 12.61
N VAL A 76 -61.70 30.87 13.30
CA VAL A 76 -63.13 30.63 13.57
C VAL A 76 -63.72 31.74 14.45
N ALA A 77 -63.04 32.12 15.53
CA ALA A 77 -63.48 33.20 16.40
C ALA A 77 -63.56 34.54 15.64
N GLN A 78 -62.59 34.81 14.77
CA GLN A 78 -62.57 36.00 13.92
C GLN A 78 -63.78 36.03 12.98
N HIS A 79 -64.09 34.91 12.31
CA HIS A 79 -65.28 34.80 11.46
C HIS A 79 -66.57 35.05 12.26
N ASN A 80 -66.68 34.46 13.46
CA ASN A 80 -67.84 34.63 14.33
C ASN A 80 -67.95 36.06 14.90
N CYS A 81 -66.84 36.80 15.04
CA CYS A 81 -66.90 38.18 15.49
C CYS A 81 -67.58 39.11 14.47
N TYR A 82 -67.54 38.80 13.17
CA TYR A 82 -68.19 39.60 12.14
C TYR A 82 -69.72 39.51 12.16
N SER A 83 -70.30 38.51 12.84
CA SER A 83 -71.75 38.42 13.05
C SER A 83 -72.22 39.12 14.34
N THR A 84 -71.32 39.77 15.09
CA THR A 84 -71.61 40.44 16.36
C THR A 84 -71.62 41.97 16.19
N PHE A 85 -72.50 42.69 16.91
CA PHE A 85 -72.58 44.16 16.83
C PHE A 85 -71.28 44.90 17.22
N PHE A 86 -70.49 44.37 18.17
CA PHE A 86 -69.22 44.96 18.63
C PHE A 86 -67.98 44.22 18.06
N VAL A 87 -67.87 44.16 16.73
CA VAL A 87 -66.83 43.42 15.99
C VAL A 87 -65.41 43.72 16.50
N ASN A 88 -65.05 45.01 16.67
CA ASN A 88 -63.70 45.41 17.07
C ASN A 88 -63.32 44.92 18.47
N HIS A 89 -64.25 44.99 19.43
CA HIS A 89 -64.01 44.48 20.78
C HIS A 89 -63.90 42.94 20.77
N CYS A 90 -64.77 42.26 20.01
CA CYS A 90 -64.73 40.81 19.85
C CYS A 90 -63.39 40.33 19.26
N ILE A 91 -62.91 40.97 18.19
CA ILE A 91 -61.61 40.63 17.56
C ILE A 91 -60.46 40.89 18.54
N GLY A 92 -60.51 41.97 19.33
CA GLY A 92 -59.53 42.24 20.38
C GLY A 92 -59.43 41.08 21.36
N LYS A 93 -60.56 40.66 21.94
CA LYS A 93 -60.62 39.53 22.88
C LYS A 93 -60.13 38.22 22.24
N ALA A 94 -60.50 37.94 21.00
CA ALA A 94 -60.02 36.76 20.27
C ALA A 94 -58.50 36.79 20.04
N ARG A 95 -57.93 37.97 19.77
CA ARG A 95 -56.49 38.15 19.60
C ARG A 95 -55.74 38.00 20.93
N ASP A 96 -56.30 38.48 22.03
CA ASP A 96 -55.69 38.33 23.35
C ASP A 96 -55.62 36.85 23.77
N ALA A 97 -56.72 36.10 23.57
CA ALA A 97 -56.74 34.65 23.80
C ALA A 97 -55.74 33.89 22.89
N MET A 98 -55.59 34.32 21.64
CA MET A 98 -54.57 33.77 20.72
C MET A 98 -53.15 34.04 21.22
N ARG A 99 -52.86 35.28 21.64
CA ARG A 99 -51.54 35.70 22.15
C ARG A 99 -51.12 34.96 23.42
N GLU A 100 -52.06 34.69 24.32
CA GLU A 100 -51.80 33.96 25.56
C GLU A 100 -51.29 32.53 25.26
N VAL A 101 -52.03 31.78 24.44
CA VAL A 101 -51.63 30.43 24.04
C VAL A 101 -50.35 30.45 23.20
N ALA A 102 -50.18 31.44 22.31
CA ALA A 102 -48.95 31.59 21.53
C ALA A 102 -47.73 31.88 22.41
N ALA A 103 -47.88 32.63 23.50
CA ALA A 103 -46.82 32.87 24.47
C ALA A 103 -46.43 31.58 25.20
N ASP A 104 -47.40 30.75 25.59
CA ASP A 104 -47.14 29.45 26.21
C ASP A 104 -46.43 28.48 25.27
N ILE A 105 -46.87 28.39 24.00
CA ILE A 105 -46.21 27.57 22.97
C ILE A 105 -44.76 28.02 22.78
N ARG A 106 -44.51 29.33 22.69
CA ARG A 106 -43.15 29.87 22.55
C ARG A 106 -42.27 29.55 23.76
N LYS A 107 -42.82 29.63 24.97
CA LYS A 107 -42.08 29.26 26.20
C LYS A 107 -41.65 27.79 26.17
N GLN A 108 -42.54 26.90 25.74
CA GLN A 108 -42.22 25.47 25.61
C GLN A 108 -41.23 25.19 24.48
N GLN A 109 -41.32 25.92 23.35
CA GLN A 109 -40.36 25.83 22.26
C GLN A 109 -38.94 26.22 22.70
N LEU A 110 -38.80 27.33 23.41
CA LEU A 110 -37.50 27.78 23.92
C LEU A 110 -36.89 26.76 24.88
N ALA A 111 -37.70 26.18 25.78
CA ALA A 111 -37.25 25.13 26.68
C ALA A 111 -36.74 23.89 25.91
N LEU A 112 -37.48 23.45 24.88
CA LEU A 112 -37.09 22.33 24.02
C LEU A 112 -35.78 22.62 23.27
N ASP A 113 -35.63 23.83 22.71
CA ASP A 113 -34.43 24.23 21.97
C ASP A 113 -33.19 24.30 22.88
N ASP A 114 -33.36 24.74 24.14
CA ASP A 114 -32.27 24.83 25.11
C ASP A 114 -31.83 23.43 25.59
N GLU A 115 -32.77 22.51 25.80
CA GLU A 115 -32.46 21.10 26.04
C GLU A 115 -31.66 20.50 24.88
N GLN A 116 -32.08 20.72 23.64
CA GLN A 116 -31.35 20.25 22.45
C GLN A 116 -29.94 20.86 22.36
N ARG A 117 -29.77 22.13 22.70
CA ARG A 117 -28.44 22.78 22.72
C ARG A 117 -27.50 22.11 23.72
N VAL A 118 -27.99 21.81 24.92
CA VAL A 118 -27.22 21.14 25.97
C VAL A 118 -26.84 19.72 25.54
N GLU A 119 -27.76 18.95 24.98
CA GLU A 119 -27.47 17.59 24.53
C GLU A 119 -26.47 17.55 23.37
N ARG A 120 -26.58 18.46 22.39
CA ARG A 120 -25.59 18.57 21.32
C ARG A 120 -24.22 18.99 21.87
N ALA A 121 -24.16 19.82 22.91
CA ALA A 121 -22.90 20.17 23.57
C ALA A 121 -22.28 18.95 24.25
N ARG A 122 -23.07 18.21 25.05
CA ARG A 122 -22.63 16.96 25.70
C ARG A 122 -22.11 15.94 24.70
N LYS A 123 -22.81 15.73 23.59
CA LYS A 123 -22.37 14.81 22.54
C LYS A 123 -21.02 15.20 21.96
N ARG A 124 -20.81 16.49 21.64
CA ARG A 124 -19.50 16.98 21.15
C ARG A 124 -18.40 16.75 22.19
N ASP A 125 -18.67 16.99 23.46
CA ASP A 125 -17.70 16.80 24.53
C ASP A 125 -17.35 15.32 24.72
N GLN A 126 -18.33 14.43 24.64
CA GLN A 126 -18.15 12.98 24.66
C GLN A 126 -17.33 12.50 23.46
N GLU A 127 -17.69 12.91 22.24
CA GLU A 127 -16.94 12.57 21.02
C GLU A 127 -15.51 13.09 21.07
N ALA A 128 -15.31 14.32 21.56
CA ALA A 128 -13.98 14.89 21.75
C ALA A 128 -13.17 14.12 22.81
N ALA A 129 -13.80 13.66 23.89
CA ALA A 129 -13.15 12.84 24.91
C ALA A 129 -12.75 11.47 24.35
N ILE A 130 -13.64 10.80 23.60
CA ILE A 130 -13.35 9.53 22.94
C ILE A 130 -12.20 9.70 21.94
N ARG A 131 -12.22 10.76 21.14
CA ARG A 131 -11.16 11.05 20.17
C ARG A 131 -9.82 11.28 20.88
N ARG A 132 -9.79 12.08 21.94
CA ARG A 132 -8.57 12.29 22.74
C ARG A 132 -8.05 10.99 23.33
N ALA A 133 -8.92 10.18 23.94
CA ALA A 133 -8.53 8.89 24.51
C ALA A 133 -7.96 7.93 23.45
N ARG A 134 -8.56 7.90 22.25
CA ARG A 134 -8.05 7.13 21.12
C ARG A 134 -6.70 7.66 20.62
N ASP A 135 -6.58 8.96 20.46
CA ASP A 135 -5.34 9.60 19.98
C ASP A 135 -4.18 9.38 20.97
N GLU A 136 -4.46 9.37 22.28
CA GLU A 136 -3.52 9.03 23.36
C GLU A 136 -3.15 7.54 23.35
N ALA A 137 -4.13 6.64 23.20
CA ALA A 137 -3.88 5.21 23.10
C ALA A 137 -3.05 4.83 21.86
N GLU A 138 -3.29 5.50 20.73
CA GLU A 138 -2.57 5.28 19.47
C GLU A 138 -1.23 6.04 19.39
N ALA A 139 -0.99 7.03 20.26
CA ALA A 139 0.23 7.84 20.27
C ALA A 139 1.55 7.04 20.27
N PRO A 140 1.76 6.01 21.12
CA PRO A 140 3.00 5.24 21.11
C PRO A 140 3.18 4.44 19.82
N GLN A 141 2.09 3.91 19.26
CA GLN A 141 2.15 3.22 17.98
C GLN A 141 2.52 4.19 16.86
N ARG A 142 1.91 5.37 16.82
CA ARG A 142 2.23 6.43 15.86
C ARG A 142 3.71 6.83 15.94
N ALA A 143 4.22 7.04 17.14
CA ALA A 143 5.63 7.34 17.36
C ALA A 143 6.57 6.20 16.92
N ALA A 144 6.17 4.93 17.15
CA ALA A 144 6.93 3.77 16.68
C ALA A 144 6.93 3.66 15.15
N ASP A 145 5.79 3.94 14.50
CA ASP A 145 5.67 3.98 13.05
C ASP A 145 6.52 5.09 12.44
N ASP A 146 6.47 6.30 13.02
CA ASP A 146 7.30 7.43 12.59
C ASP A 146 8.79 7.13 12.73
N ALA A 147 9.21 6.50 13.84
CA ALA A 147 10.59 6.06 14.03
C ALA A 147 11.02 5.00 13.01
N ARG A 148 10.17 4.01 12.72
CA ARG A 148 10.44 2.99 11.69
C ARG A 148 10.56 3.60 10.30
N ASN A 149 9.70 4.57 9.98
CA ASN A 149 9.72 5.26 8.70
C ASN A 149 10.99 6.11 8.55
N ALA A 150 11.40 6.81 9.59
CA ALA A 150 12.64 7.58 9.61
C ALA A 150 13.86 6.67 9.39
N GLN A 151 13.95 5.56 10.14
CA GLN A 151 15.02 4.57 9.98
C GLN A 151 15.04 3.98 8.57
N ALA A 152 13.89 3.58 8.03
CA ALA A 152 13.80 3.03 6.68
C ALA A 152 14.22 4.03 5.60
N PHE A 153 14.00 5.33 5.83
CA PHE A 153 14.47 6.38 4.93
C PHE A 153 15.99 6.55 4.99
N GLU A 154 16.56 6.61 6.18
CA GLU A 154 18.02 6.68 6.36
C GLU A 154 18.73 5.43 5.80
N ASP A 155 18.18 4.25 6.03
CA ASP A 155 18.70 2.98 5.48
C ASP A 155 18.73 3.00 3.96
N LYS A 156 17.66 3.49 3.32
CA LYS A 156 17.59 3.64 1.86
C LYS A 156 18.60 4.65 1.33
N GLN A 157 18.84 5.74 2.06
CA GLN A 157 19.89 6.70 1.69
C GLN A 157 21.27 6.04 1.71
N ARG A 158 21.61 5.33 2.80
CA ARG A 158 22.87 4.59 2.90
C ARG A 158 23.00 3.53 1.81
N GLN A 159 21.94 2.79 1.54
CA GLN A 159 21.95 1.79 0.47
C GLN A 159 22.19 2.43 -0.90
N HIS A 160 21.55 3.57 -1.19
CA HIS A 160 21.77 4.29 -2.44
C HIS A 160 23.22 4.74 -2.59
N GLU A 161 23.83 5.25 -1.53
CA GLU A 161 25.24 5.65 -1.51
C GLU A 161 26.17 4.44 -1.75
N LEU A 162 25.91 3.31 -1.08
CA LEU A 162 26.66 2.07 -1.27
C LEU A 162 26.53 1.54 -2.70
N ASP A 163 25.30 1.48 -3.22
CA ASP A 163 25.03 1.04 -4.59
C ASP A 163 25.71 1.96 -5.61
N GLN A 164 25.74 3.27 -5.35
CA GLN A 164 26.43 4.22 -6.20
C GLN A 164 27.95 4.03 -6.15
N ALA A 165 28.51 3.83 -4.95
CA ALA A 165 29.93 3.52 -4.78
C ALA A 165 30.31 2.21 -5.49
N GLN A 166 29.50 1.16 -5.36
CA GLN A 166 29.70 -0.12 -6.04
C GLN A 166 29.61 0.04 -7.56
N ARG A 167 28.58 0.74 -8.06
CA ARG A 167 28.47 1.03 -9.50
C ARG A 167 29.69 1.78 -10.01
N ASN A 168 30.21 2.75 -9.27
CA ASN A 168 31.40 3.49 -9.67
C ASN A 168 32.66 2.62 -9.63
N ALA A 169 32.82 1.77 -8.62
CA ALA A 169 33.95 0.84 -8.50
C ALA A 169 33.97 -0.20 -9.63
N GLU A 170 32.81 -0.72 -10.02
CA GLU A 170 32.67 -1.69 -11.11
C GLU A 170 32.67 -1.06 -12.51
N ALA A 171 32.55 0.26 -12.62
CA ALA A 171 32.52 0.98 -13.90
C ALA A 171 33.71 0.66 -14.84
N PRO A 172 34.98 0.67 -14.39
CA PRO A 172 36.11 0.30 -15.25
C PRO A 172 36.04 -1.16 -15.70
N GLN A 173 35.59 -2.08 -14.83
CA GLN A 173 35.45 -3.48 -15.18
C GLN A 173 34.33 -3.71 -16.20
N ARG A 174 33.20 -3.00 -16.08
CA ARG A 174 32.12 -3.02 -17.08
C ARG A 174 32.60 -2.49 -18.42
N ALA A 175 33.34 -1.37 -18.43
CA ALA A 175 33.92 -0.82 -19.65
C ALA A 175 34.91 -1.80 -20.32
N ALA A 176 35.79 -2.43 -19.53
CA ALA A 176 36.72 -3.44 -20.04
C ALA A 176 36.00 -4.68 -20.60
N ASN A 177 34.94 -5.15 -19.93
CA ASN A 177 34.15 -6.27 -20.42
C ASN A 177 33.42 -5.93 -21.73
N GLU A 178 32.88 -4.72 -21.84
CA GLU A 178 32.24 -4.24 -23.06
C GLU A 178 33.24 -4.13 -24.22
N GLN A 179 34.44 -3.60 -23.97
CA GLN A 179 35.52 -3.59 -24.97
C GLN A 179 35.91 -5.01 -25.39
N ALA A 180 36.05 -5.94 -24.44
CA ALA A 180 36.35 -7.34 -24.73
C ALA A 180 35.25 -8.01 -25.57
N TYR A 181 33.98 -7.69 -25.30
CA TYR A 181 32.85 -8.18 -26.08
C TYR A 181 32.89 -7.64 -27.53
N GLN A 182 33.13 -6.34 -27.69
CA GLN A 182 33.27 -5.72 -29.02
C GLN A 182 34.47 -6.27 -29.79
N ALA A 183 35.61 -6.49 -29.12
CA ALA A 183 36.78 -7.11 -29.74
C ALA A 183 36.49 -8.53 -30.23
N LYS A 184 35.79 -9.35 -29.43
CA LYS A 184 35.34 -10.68 -29.85
C LYS A 184 34.40 -10.64 -31.04
N GLN A 185 33.45 -9.70 -31.06
CA GLN A 185 32.55 -9.48 -32.20
C GLN A 185 33.35 -9.17 -33.48
N GLN A 186 34.32 -8.26 -33.40
CA GLN A 186 35.20 -7.94 -34.54
C GLN A 186 36.02 -9.15 -34.97
N GLN A 187 36.57 -9.90 -34.03
CA GLN A 187 37.36 -11.09 -34.33
C GLN A 187 36.52 -12.17 -35.01
N HIS A 188 35.29 -12.39 -34.57
CA HIS A 188 34.35 -13.27 -35.26
C HIS A 188 34.07 -12.83 -36.70
N ALA A 189 33.91 -11.53 -36.94
CA ALA A 189 33.72 -10.99 -38.29
C ALA A 189 34.97 -11.19 -39.17
N ILE A 190 36.17 -10.94 -38.64
CA ILE A 190 37.43 -11.16 -39.34
C ILE A 190 37.63 -12.64 -39.66
N ASP A 191 37.42 -13.54 -38.69
CA ASP A 191 37.54 -14.98 -38.88
C ASP A 191 36.55 -15.51 -39.93
N GLN A 192 35.36 -14.91 -40.01
CA GLN A 192 34.38 -15.25 -41.03
C GLN A 192 34.83 -14.76 -42.41
N ALA A 193 35.34 -13.52 -42.49
CA ALA A 193 35.90 -12.96 -43.72
C ALA A 193 37.08 -13.79 -44.23
N GLN A 194 38.03 -14.15 -43.36
CA GLN A 194 39.16 -15.01 -43.69
C GLN A 194 38.70 -16.39 -44.16
N ARG A 195 37.74 -17.02 -43.47
CA ARG A 195 37.15 -18.29 -43.93
C ARG A 195 36.53 -18.20 -45.31
N SER A 196 35.86 -17.09 -45.63
CA SER A 196 35.30 -16.86 -46.96
C SER A 196 36.37 -16.57 -48.01
N ALA A 197 37.42 -15.81 -47.67
CA ALA A 197 38.53 -15.48 -48.57
C ALA A 197 39.39 -16.72 -48.90
N GLU A 198 39.57 -17.62 -47.94
CA GLU A 198 40.28 -18.89 -48.14
C GLU A 198 39.41 -19.99 -48.76
N ALA A 199 38.10 -19.77 -48.93
CA ALA A 199 37.19 -20.77 -49.48
C ALA A 199 37.58 -21.24 -50.89
N PRO A 200 37.98 -20.37 -51.84
CA PRO A 200 38.46 -20.80 -53.16
C PRO A 200 39.75 -21.61 -53.07
N GLN A 201 40.65 -21.25 -52.17
CA GLN A 201 41.91 -21.98 -51.98
C GLN A 201 41.67 -23.33 -51.31
N ARG A 202 40.74 -23.43 -50.36
CA ARG A 202 40.26 -24.71 -49.80
C ARG A 202 39.60 -25.58 -50.86
N ALA A 203 38.78 -25.00 -51.75
CA ALA A 203 38.16 -25.72 -52.85
C ALA A 203 39.22 -26.21 -53.86
N SER A 204 40.21 -25.38 -54.19
CA SER A 204 41.34 -25.76 -55.05
C SER A 204 42.19 -26.87 -54.42
N ASN A 205 42.51 -26.75 -53.12
CA ASN A 205 43.23 -27.79 -52.38
C ASN A 205 42.42 -29.10 -52.32
N ALA A 206 41.10 -29.03 -52.15
CA ALA A 206 40.22 -30.19 -52.18
C ALA A 206 40.19 -30.85 -53.56
N ALA A 207 40.09 -30.05 -54.63
CA ALA A 207 40.15 -30.54 -56.00
C ALA A 207 41.52 -31.18 -56.32
N ALA A 208 42.62 -30.58 -55.86
CA ALA A 208 43.95 -31.15 -55.99
C ALA A 208 44.10 -32.47 -55.22
N TYR A 209 43.50 -32.58 -54.03
CA TYR A 209 43.50 -33.81 -53.25
C TYR A 209 42.70 -34.92 -53.95
N GLN A 210 41.53 -34.59 -54.50
CA GLN A 210 40.73 -35.50 -55.33
C GLN A 210 41.48 -35.92 -56.59
N GLY A 211 42.15 -34.98 -57.27
CA GLY A 211 43.01 -35.27 -58.42
C GLY A 211 44.15 -36.22 -58.07
N LYS A 212 44.84 -36.00 -56.95
CA LYS A 212 45.87 -36.93 -56.46
C LYS A 212 45.29 -38.31 -56.13
N GLN A 213 44.08 -38.40 -55.57
CA GLN A 213 43.43 -39.69 -55.32
C GLN A 213 43.13 -40.43 -56.63
N GLN A 214 42.63 -39.72 -57.65
CA GLN A 214 42.40 -40.30 -58.98
C GLN A 214 43.72 -40.75 -59.61
N GLN A 215 44.76 -39.93 -59.52
CA GLN A 215 46.10 -40.28 -59.99
C GLN A 215 46.64 -41.51 -59.25
N HIS A 216 46.48 -41.59 -57.93
CA HIS A 216 46.89 -42.76 -57.16
C HIS A 216 46.14 -44.04 -57.57
N ALA A 217 44.85 -43.92 -57.93
CA ALA A 217 44.06 -45.04 -58.44
C ALA A 217 44.52 -45.47 -59.84
N ILE A 218 44.85 -44.52 -60.72
CA ILE A 218 45.43 -44.79 -62.05
C ILE A 218 46.82 -45.41 -61.92
N ASP A 219 47.68 -44.85 -61.07
CA ASP A 219 49.01 -45.36 -60.77
C ASP A 219 48.95 -46.76 -60.14
N GLN A 220 47.96 -47.06 -59.30
CA GLN A 220 47.70 -48.43 -58.80
C GLN A 220 47.27 -49.38 -59.91
N ALA A 221 46.43 -48.91 -60.85
CA ALA A 221 46.03 -49.70 -62.01
C ALA A 221 47.20 -49.94 -62.98
N GLN A 222 48.18 -49.03 -63.06
CA GLN A 222 49.35 -49.14 -63.92
C GLN A 222 50.53 -49.88 -63.26
N ARG A 223 50.75 -49.71 -61.96
CA ARG A 223 51.73 -50.48 -61.18
C ARG A 223 51.14 -51.82 -60.79
N GLY A 224 51.07 -52.72 -61.77
CA GLY A 224 51.18 -54.13 -61.46
C GLY A 224 52.46 -54.37 -60.65
N VAL A 225 52.28 -54.84 -59.40
CA VAL A 225 53.29 -55.51 -58.56
C VAL A 225 54.43 -54.64 -58.00
N SER A 226 54.29 -54.17 -56.76
CA SER A 226 55.38 -54.27 -55.76
C SER A 226 54.80 -54.30 -54.34
N ALA A 227 55.16 -55.31 -53.56
CA ALA A 227 54.50 -55.69 -52.30
C ALA A 227 55.09 -55.04 -51.04
N SER A 228 56.17 -54.25 -51.14
CA SER A 228 56.89 -53.73 -49.96
C SER A 228 56.31 -52.44 -49.37
N ASP A 229 55.72 -51.56 -50.18
CA ASP A 229 55.12 -50.30 -49.70
C ASP A 229 53.65 -50.45 -49.23
N ALA A 230 53.04 -51.60 -49.52
CA ALA A 230 51.66 -51.91 -49.18
C ALA A 230 51.47 -52.02 -47.65
N ALA A 231 52.40 -52.64 -46.93
CA ALA A 231 52.28 -52.87 -45.49
C ALA A 231 52.39 -51.59 -44.65
N ALA A 232 53.23 -50.63 -45.05
CA ALA A 232 53.35 -49.33 -44.38
C ALA A 232 52.12 -48.44 -44.65
N ASN A 233 51.63 -48.43 -45.90
CA ASN A 233 50.42 -47.71 -46.27
C ASN A 233 49.15 -48.32 -45.65
N GLN A 234 49.07 -49.64 -45.50
CA GLN A 234 47.99 -50.33 -44.80
C GLN A 234 47.92 -49.89 -43.34
N LYS A 235 49.05 -49.89 -42.62
CA LYS A 235 49.11 -49.41 -41.22
C LYS A 235 48.73 -47.94 -41.07
N ALA A 236 49.12 -47.10 -42.03
CA ALA A 236 48.74 -45.69 -42.05
C ALA A 236 47.24 -45.49 -42.36
N TYR A 237 46.65 -46.33 -43.20
CA TYR A 237 45.21 -46.32 -43.48
C TYR A 237 44.39 -46.80 -42.27
N ASP A 238 44.80 -47.89 -41.65
CA ASP A 238 44.14 -48.47 -40.47
C ASP A 238 44.22 -47.51 -39.26
N SER A 239 45.34 -46.81 -39.08
CA SER A 239 45.46 -45.76 -38.05
C SER A 239 44.54 -44.56 -38.31
N LYS A 240 44.36 -44.16 -39.57
CA LYS A 240 43.43 -43.08 -39.92
C LYS A 240 41.96 -43.49 -39.73
N GLN A 241 41.64 -44.76 -40.01
CA GLN A 241 40.32 -45.32 -39.75
C GLN A 241 40.01 -45.35 -38.25
N SER A 242 40.95 -45.80 -37.41
CA SER A 242 40.75 -45.83 -35.95
C SER A 242 40.62 -44.41 -35.36
N ASP A 243 41.40 -43.44 -35.85
CA ASP A 243 41.27 -42.04 -35.45
C ASP A 243 39.94 -41.42 -35.89
N TYR A 244 39.44 -41.77 -37.07
CA TYR A 244 38.14 -41.32 -37.55
C TYR A 244 37.00 -41.92 -36.72
N GLN A 245 37.08 -43.21 -36.40
CA GLN A 245 36.12 -43.90 -35.55
C GLN A 245 36.10 -43.30 -34.14
N ARG A 246 37.27 -43.03 -33.57
CA ARG A 246 37.41 -42.34 -32.26
C ARG A 246 36.74 -40.97 -32.26
N LYS A 247 36.92 -40.18 -33.32
CA LYS A 247 36.27 -38.85 -33.45
C LYS A 247 34.74 -38.96 -33.55
N LEU A 248 34.22 -39.98 -34.24
CA LEU A 248 32.78 -40.23 -34.30
C LEU A 248 32.22 -40.61 -32.93
N ASP A 249 32.92 -41.46 -32.19
CA ASP A 249 32.50 -41.87 -30.86
C ASP A 249 32.55 -40.70 -29.87
N GLU A 250 33.58 -39.86 -29.94
CA GLU A 250 33.68 -38.64 -29.13
C GLU A 250 32.56 -37.63 -29.47
N ALA A 251 32.25 -37.43 -30.76
CA ALA A 251 31.14 -36.58 -31.18
C ALA A 251 29.76 -37.13 -30.73
N ARG A 252 29.56 -38.45 -30.77
CA ARG A 252 28.36 -39.11 -30.25
C ARG A 252 28.23 -38.91 -28.74
N GLN A 253 29.33 -39.05 -27.98
CA GLN A 253 29.34 -38.81 -26.54
C GLN A 253 29.00 -37.36 -26.21
N GLN A 254 29.61 -36.39 -26.90
CA GLN A 254 29.29 -34.97 -26.70
C GLN A 254 27.83 -34.63 -27.08
N GLY A 255 27.31 -35.25 -28.15
CA GLY A 255 25.92 -35.13 -28.54
C GLY A 255 24.96 -35.66 -27.47
N ALA A 256 25.28 -36.82 -26.89
CA ALA A 256 24.51 -37.43 -25.81
C ALA A 256 24.52 -36.56 -24.55
N GLN A 257 25.68 -36.03 -24.14
CA GLN A 257 25.80 -35.12 -22.99
C GLN A 257 24.97 -33.85 -23.18
N LYS A 258 25.06 -33.20 -24.34
CA LYS A 258 24.26 -32.00 -24.65
C LYS A 258 22.77 -32.29 -24.72
N ALA A 259 22.37 -33.50 -25.13
CA ALA A 259 20.98 -33.91 -25.10
C ALA A 259 20.48 -34.08 -23.66
N GLN A 260 21.27 -34.67 -22.77
CA GLN A 260 20.96 -34.77 -21.33
C GLN A 260 20.83 -33.38 -20.69
N GLU A 261 21.78 -32.47 -20.97
CA GLU A 261 21.74 -31.10 -20.44
C GLU A 261 20.47 -30.34 -20.88
N ARG A 262 19.99 -30.57 -22.11
CA ARG A 262 18.72 -30.00 -22.58
C ARG A 262 17.53 -30.54 -21.80
N VAL A 263 17.49 -31.84 -21.54
CA VAL A 263 16.42 -32.46 -20.73
C VAL A 263 16.41 -31.88 -19.32
N GLU A 264 17.58 -31.76 -18.68
CA GLU A 264 17.70 -31.18 -17.34
C GLU A 264 17.29 -29.70 -17.30
N LYS A 265 17.65 -28.91 -18.32
CA LYS A 265 17.22 -27.52 -18.42
C LYS A 265 15.71 -27.39 -18.56
N THR A 266 15.08 -28.23 -19.37
CA THR A 266 13.62 -28.25 -19.52
C THR A 266 12.97 -28.61 -18.19
N GLN A 267 13.43 -29.66 -17.50
CA GLN A 267 12.91 -30.03 -16.17
C GLN A 267 13.05 -28.90 -15.14
N ARG A 268 14.20 -28.23 -15.10
CA ARG A 268 14.40 -27.06 -14.20
C ARG A 268 13.48 -25.90 -14.54
N TYR A 269 13.17 -25.69 -15.82
CA TYR A 269 12.23 -24.65 -16.23
C TYR A 269 10.81 -25.00 -15.79
N ASP A 270 10.37 -26.23 -16.03
CA ASP A 270 9.05 -26.72 -15.63
C ASP A 270 8.88 -26.66 -14.11
N GLN A 271 9.91 -27.05 -13.35
CA GLN A 271 9.91 -26.94 -11.90
C GLN A 271 9.75 -25.48 -11.44
N LYS A 272 10.47 -24.53 -12.06
CA LYS A 272 10.30 -23.10 -11.73
C LYS A 272 8.89 -22.59 -12.01
N GLN A 273 8.22 -23.10 -13.05
CA GLN A 273 6.83 -22.72 -13.34
C GLN A 273 5.88 -23.24 -12.26
N ILE A 274 6.07 -24.49 -11.83
CA ILE A 274 5.29 -25.08 -10.73
C ILE A 274 5.52 -24.32 -9.42
N ASP A 275 6.78 -24.04 -9.08
CA ASP A 275 7.13 -23.32 -7.85
C ASP A 275 6.55 -21.90 -7.85
N ALA A 276 6.57 -21.20 -8.98
CA ALA A 276 5.96 -19.88 -9.13
C ALA A 276 4.44 -19.93 -8.95
N ALA A 277 3.77 -20.95 -9.50
CA ALA A 277 2.33 -21.15 -9.33
C ALA A 277 1.97 -21.48 -7.87
N GLN A 278 2.75 -22.33 -7.20
CA GLN A 278 2.57 -22.66 -5.79
C GLN A 278 2.77 -21.44 -4.89
N HIS A 279 3.83 -20.66 -5.12
CA HIS A 279 4.08 -19.45 -4.35
C HIS A 279 2.95 -18.43 -4.52
N LYS A 280 2.43 -18.26 -5.74
CA LYS A 280 1.26 -17.41 -5.99
C LYS A 280 0.03 -17.88 -5.19
N ALA A 281 -0.25 -19.18 -5.21
CA ALA A 281 -1.37 -19.75 -4.47
C ALA A 281 -1.21 -19.58 -2.95
N ASP A 282 0.00 -19.74 -2.39
CA ASP A 282 0.26 -19.53 -0.95
C ASP A 282 0.02 -18.06 -0.56
N VAL A 283 0.49 -17.11 -1.37
CA VAL A 283 0.25 -15.68 -1.12
C VAL A 283 -1.25 -15.35 -1.17
N GLU A 284 -1.99 -15.86 -2.16
CA GLU A 284 -3.44 -15.66 -2.23
C GLU A 284 -4.18 -16.29 -1.04
N ALA A 285 -3.76 -17.48 -0.60
CA ALA A 285 -4.33 -18.14 0.58
C ALA A 285 -4.09 -17.33 1.86
N ARG A 286 -2.87 -16.81 2.06
CA ARG A 286 -2.56 -15.93 3.20
C ARG A 286 -3.36 -14.64 3.18
N GLN A 287 -3.56 -14.04 2.00
CA GLN A 287 -4.40 -12.85 1.85
C GLN A 287 -5.86 -13.13 2.21
N LYS A 288 -6.43 -14.26 1.76
CA LYS A 288 -7.79 -14.67 2.13
C LYS A 288 -7.95 -14.91 3.62
N GLN A 289 -7.01 -15.65 4.23
CA GLN A 289 -7.02 -15.88 5.68
C GLN A 289 -6.91 -14.58 6.48
N ALA A 290 -6.08 -13.63 6.02
CA ALA A 290 -5.99 -12.31 6.65
C ALA A 290 -7.30 -11.52 6.52
N ALA A 291 -7.97 -11.57 5.36
CA ALA A 291 -9.25 -10.91 5.13
C ALA A 291 -10.38 -11.55 5.97
N GLU A 292 -10.47 -12.88 6.02
CA GLU A 292 -11.44 -13.61 6.84
C GLU A 292 -11.24 -13.31 8.32
N LYS A 293 -9.98 -13.30 8.80
CA LYS A 293 -9.67 -12.96 10.19
C LYS A 293 -10.04 -11.50 10.51
N ALA A 294 -9.88 -10.59 9.55
CA ALA A 294 -10.32 -9.19 9.71
C ALA A 294 -11.85 -9.09 9.76
N GLN A 295 -12.58 -9.84 8.92
CA GLN A 295 -14.05 -9.88 8.93
C GLN A 295 -14.60 -10.49 10.22
N GLN A 296 -14.06 -11.62 10.68
CA GLN A 296 -14.44 -12.25 11.94
C GLN A 296 -14.24 -11.30 13.12
N LYS A 297 -13.13 -10.56 13.14
CA LYS A 297 -12.88 -9.56 14.17
C LYS A 297 -13.91 -8.43 14.13
N ALA A 298 -14.25 -7.93 12.94
CA ALA A 298 -15.28 -6.90 12.77
C ALA A 298 -16.68 -7.39 13.19
N GLU A 299 -17.03 -8.65 12.93
CA GLU A 299 -18.30 -9.25 13.38
C GLU A 299 -18.35 -9.45 14.90
N GLN A 300 -17.24 -9.88 15.51
CA GLN A 300 -17.13 -9.98 16.96
C GLN A 300 -17.30 -8.62 17.63
N GLU A 301 -16.61 -7.60 17.12
CA GLU A 301 -16.74 -6.22 17.60
C GLU A 301 -18.19 -5.71 17.47
N LYS A 302 -18.88 -6.04 16.37
CA LYS A 302 -20.30 -5.68 16.17
C LYS A 302 -21.24 -6.42 17.12
N GLN A 303 -21.00 -7.71 17.39
CA GLN A 303 -21.78 -8.47 18.37
C GLN A 303 -21.56 -7.96 19.80
N GLU A 304 -20.32 -7.62 20.15
CA GLU A 304 -20.00 -7.01 21.45
C GLU A 304 -20.69 -5.66 21.62
N GLN A 305 -20.70 -4.81 20.58
CA GLN A 305 -21.45 -3.56 20.57
C GLN A 305 -22.95 -3.78 20.78
N LEU A 306 -23.57 -4.69 20.02
CA LEU A 306 -24.99 -5.03 20.18
C LEU A 306 -25.31 -5.56 21.58
N LYS A 307 -24.43 -6.38 22.16
CA LYS A 307 -24.61 -6.92 23.50
C LYS A 307 -24.47 -5.84 24.57
N GLN A 308 -23.53 -4.92 24.41
CA GLN A 308 -23.42 -3.72 25.25
C GLN A 308 -24.66 -2.84 25.15
N GLU A 309 -25.18 -2.63 23.95
CA GLU A 309 -26.38 -1.84 23.71
C GLU A 309 -27.62 -2.47 24.36
N GLN A 310 -27.80 -3.79 24.24
CA GLN A 310 -28.86 -4.52 24.96
C GLN A 310 -28.74 -4.43 26.47
N LEU A 311 -27.52 -4.57 27.00
CA LEU A 311 -27.25 -4.43 28.45
C LEU A 311 -27.60 -3.01 28.93
N GLN A 312 -27.26 -1.99 28.15
CA GLN A 312 -27.66 -0.61 28.45
C GLN A 312 -29.19 -0.44 28.42
N GLN A 313 -29.89 -0.97 27.41
CA GLN A 313 -31.36 -0.88 27.36
C GLN A 313 -32.05 -1.62 28.53
N GLN A 314 -31.52 -2.78 28.97
CA GLN A 314 -32.04 -3.47 30.15
C GLN A 314 -31.83 -2.70 31.46
N GLN A 315 -30.72 -1.98 31.59
CA GLN A 315 -30.46 -1.13 32.76
C GLN A 315 -31.35 0.11 32.79
N GLN A 316 -31.83 0.59 31.65
CA GLN A 316 -32.73 1.75 31.54
C GLN A 316 -34.20 1.41 31.83
N SER A 317 -34.56 0.12 31.82
CA SER A 317 -35.92 -0.38 32.00
C SER A 317 -36.21 -0.95 33.40
N GLN A 318 -35.25 -0.87 34.33
CA GLN A 318 -35.44 -1.07 35.77
C GLN A 318 -35.41 0.27 36.50
#